data_AF-A0A2G9TAX2-F1
#
_entry.id   AF-A0A2G9TAX2-F1
#
_cell.length_a   1.000
_cell.length_b   1.000
_cell.length_c   1.000
_cell.angle_alpha   90.00
_cell.angle_beta   90.00
_cell.angle_gamma   90.00
#
_symmetry.space_group_name_H-M   'P 1'
#
loop_
_entity.id
_entity.type
_entity.pdbx_description
1 polymer ?
#
loop_
_entity_poly.entity_id
_entity_poly.type
_entity_poly.pdbx_seq_one_letter_code
_entity_poly.pdbx_strand_id
1 'polypeptide(L)'
;MVASYTANLAAFLVLDQPEKGLTGITDPRLRNPSANFSFGTVLNSNVYQYFKRHVELSTMFRKMEAHNVEKVSDALSSLING
;
A
#
# COMPACT_ATOMS: atom_id res chain seq x y z
N MET A 1 -13.37 -33.94 -24.06
CA MET A 1 -13.72 -32.72 -23.31
C MET A 1 -13.07 -32.63 -21.91
N VAL A 2 -11.97 -33.36 -21.64
CA VAL A 2 -11.27 -33.36 -20.32
C VAL A 2 -10.05 -32.43 -20.30
N ALA A 3 -9.41 -32.25 -21.47
CA ALA A 3 -8.27 -31.35 -21.63
C ALA A 3 -8.62 -29.87 -21.38
N SER A 4 -9.81 -29.42 -21.76
CA SER A 4 -10.23 -28.01 -21.60
C SER A 4 -10.43 -27.60 -20.14
N TYR A 5 -10.92 -28.49 -19.27
CA TYR A 5 -11.09 -28.17 -17.85
C TYR A 5 -9.74 -28.03 -17.14
N THR A 6 -8.79 -28.90 -17.49
CA THR A 6 -7.40 -28.85 -17.00
C THR A 6 -6.64 -27.65 -17.56
N ALA A 7 -6.87 -27.30 -18.83
CA ALA A 7 -6.28 -26.13 -19.47
C ALA A 7 -6.80 -24.82 -18.88
N ASN A 8 -8.11 -24.72 -18.60
CA ASN A 8 -8.70 -23.53 -17.98
C ASN A 8 -8.20 -23.35 -16.55
N LEU A 9 -8.08 -24.43 -15.78
CA LEU A 9 -7.53 -24.39 -14.43
C LEU A 9 -6.04 -23.98 -14.43
N ALA A 10 -5.23 -24.57 -15.31
CA ALA A 10 -3.82 -24.22 -15.43
C ALA A 10 -3.61 -22.77 -15.89
N ALA A 11 -4.46 -22.28 -16.81
CA ALA A 11 -4.45 -20.89 -17.25
C ALA A 11 -4.82 -19.93 -16.11
N PHE A 12 -5.81 -20.30 -15.27
CA PHE A 12 -6.20 -19.49 -14.11
C PHE A 12 -5.07 -19.41 -13.06
N LEU A 13 -4.45 -20.54 -12.73
CA LEU A 13 -3.35 -20.61 -11.76
C LEU A 13 -2.10 -19.83 -12.22
N VAL A 14 -1.87 -19.72 -13.53
CA VAL A 14 -0.79 -18.89 -14.10
C VAL A 14 -1.08 -17.39 -13.98
N LEU A 15 -2.37 -17.02 -14.00
CA LEU A 15 -2.83 -15.63 -13.87
C LEU A 15 -2.95 -15.19 -12.41
N ASP A 16 -3.12 -16.12 -11.48
CA ASP A 16 -3.17 -15.87 -10.03
C ASP A 16 -1.76 -15.60 -9.48
N GLN A 17 -1.16 -14.50 -9.95
CA GLN A 17 0.08 -14.00 -9.39
C GLN A 17 -0.23 -13.27 -8.08
N PRO A 18 0.54 -13.52 -7.01
CA PRO A 18 0.38 -12.76 -5.78
C PRO A 18 0.53 -11.27 -6.10
N GLU A 19 -0.27 -10.43 -5.44
CA GLU A 19 -0.16 -8.99 -5.65
C GLU A 19 1.29 -8.54 -5.48
N LYS A 20 1.81 -7.91 -6.52
CA LYS A 20 3.17 -7.39 -6.47
C LYS A 20 3.24 -6.33 -5.39
N GLY A 21 4.36 -6.33 -4.66
CA GLY A 21 4.68 -5.29 -3.71
C GLY A 21 4.64 -3.90 -4.34
N LEU A 22 4.73 -2.86 -3.51
CA LEU A 22 4.75 -1.49 -3.99
C LEU A 22 5.91 -1.28 -4.97
N THR A 23 5.60 -0.74 -6.14
CA THR A 23 6.60 -0.47 -7.20
C THR A 23 7.50 0.73 -6.86
N GLY A 24 7.05 1.60 -5.95
CA GLY A 24 7.77 2.77 -5.48
C GLY A 24 6.81 3.89 -5.09
N ILE A 25 7.32 5.10 -4.89
CA ILE A 25 6.52 6.27 -4.47
C ILE A 25 5.51 6.74 -5.54
N THR A 26 5.72 6.35 -6.78
CA THR A 26 4.83 6.64 -7.91
C THR A 26 3.77 5.56 -8.13
N ASP A 27 3.71 4.53 -7.27
CA ASP A 27 2.71 3.46 -7.37
C ASP A 27 1.29 4.07 -7.34
N PRO A 28 0.39 3.66 -8.25
CA PRO A 28 -0.98 4.17 -8.29
C PRO A 28 -1.72 4.00 -6.96
N ARG A 29 -1.45 2.92 -6.21
CA ARG A 29 -2.06 2.66 -4.89
C ARG A 29 -1.65 3.69 -3.85
N LEU A 30 -0.48 4.30 -4.01
CA LEU A 30 0.00 5.38 -3.15
C LEU A 30 -0.45 6.75 -3.67
N ARG A 31 -0.41 6.97 -4.98
CA ARG A 31 -0.75 8.26 -5.61
C ARG A 31 -2.24 8.58 -5.54
N ASN A 32 -3.09 7.57 -5.70
CA ASN A 32 -4.54 7.68 -5.54
C ASN A 32 -5.03 6.58 -4.59
N PRO A 33 -4.85 6.79 -3.26
CA PRO A 33 -5.16 5.76 -2.29
C PRO A 33 -6.65 5.40 -2.29
N SER A 34 -6.94 4.11 -2.46
CA SER A 34 -8.28 3.58 -2.24
C SER A 34 -8.63 3.55 -0.74
N ALA A 35 -9.91 3.34 -0.40
CA ALA A 35 -10.30 3.15 1.00
C ALA A 35 -9.61 1.94 1.64
N ASN A 36 -9.33 0.93 0.81
CA ASN A 36 -8.85 -0.40 1.13
C ASN A 36 -7.33 -0.45 1.37
N PHE A 37 -6.62 0.63 1.04
CA PHE A 37 -5.17 0.71 1.18
C PHE A 37 -4.82 1.86 2.14
N SER A 38 -4.30 1.49 3.31
CA SER A 38 -3.87 2.43 4.35
C SER A 38 -2.36 2.40 4.51
N PHE A 39 -1.79 3.58 4.71
CA PHE A 39 -0.37 3.75 4.99
C PHE A 39 -0.19 4.97 5.89
N GLY A 40 0.89 4.97 6.65
CA GLY A 40 1.18 5.97 7.67
C GLY A 40 2.68 6.19 7.81
N THR A 41 3.04 7.25 8.52
CA THR A 41 4.41 7.47 8.97
C THR A 41 4.43 7.87 10.44
N VAL A 42 5.63 8.04 10.98
CA VAL A 42 5.81 8.51 12.36
C VAL A 42 5.65 10.04 12.39
N LEU A 43 4.80 10.52 13.30
CA LEU A 43 4.56 11.93 13.52
C LEU A 43 5.85 12.67 13.85
N ASN A 44 5.95 13.93 13.41
CA ASN A 44 7.12 14.79 13.61
C ASN A 44 8.46 14.25 13.06
N SER A 45 8.43 13.17 12.27
CA SER A 45 9.61 12.66 11.59
C SER A 45 9.97 13.50 10.36
N ASN A 46 11.19 13.31 9.84
CA ASN A 46 11.60 13.95 8.59
C ASN A 46 10.71 13.51 7.41
N VAL A 47 10.24 12.27 7.43
CA VAL A 47 9.30 11.74 6.42
C VAL A 47 7.96 12.46 6.52
N TYR A 48 7.40 12.62 7.72
CA TYR A 48 6.18 13.40 7.93
C TYR A 48 6.32 14.83 7.39
N GLN A 49 7.42 15.51 7.72
CA GLN A 49 7.68 16.87 7.24
C GLN A 49 7.88 16.93 5.72
N TYR A 50 8.53 15.91 5.13
CA TYR A 50 8.71 15.81 3.69
C TYR A 50 7.36 15.78 2.96
N PHE A 51 6.46 14.86 3.35
CA PHE A 51 5.13 14.78 2.75
C PHE A 51 4.28 16.02 3.00
N LYS A 52 4.42 16.66 4.17
CA LYS A 52 3.71 17.88 4.51
C LYS A 52 4.13 19.10 3.68
N ARG A 53 5.41 19.20 3.31
CA ARG A 53 5.96 20.35 2.59
C ARG A 53 5.76 20.30 1.08
N HIS A 54 5.63 19.10 0.51
CA HIS A 54 5.53 18.91 -0.94
C HIS A 54 4.06 18.90 -1.38
N VAL A 55 3.66 19.94 -2.12
CA VAL A 55 2.28 20.15 -2.55
C VAL A 55 1.80 19.02 -3.46
N GLU A 56 2.67 18.49 -4.30
CA GLU A 56 2.41 17.37 -5.21
C GLU A 56 2.09 16.05 -4.48
N LEU A 57 2.43 15.95 -3.19
CA LEU A 57 2.15 14.80 -2.34
C LEU A 57 0.95 15.03 -1.40
N SER A 58 0.24 16.16 -1.52
CA SER A 58 -0.86 16.53 -0.61
C SER A 58 -1.96 15.48 -0.53
N THR A 59 -2.30 14.84 -1.65
CA THR A 59 -3.31 13.75 -1.69
C THR A 59 -2.86 12.55 -0.86
N MET A 60 -1.58 12.19 -0.99
CA MET A 60 -0.97 11.11 -0.20
C MET A 60 -0.95 11.48 1.28
N PHE A 61 -0.50 12.70 1.59
CA PHE A 61 -0.39 13.21 2.96
C PHE A 61 -1.74 13.20 3.68
N ARG A 62 -2.83 13.63 3.05
CA ARG A 62 -4.18 13.63 3.65
C ARG A 62 -4.67 12.23 4.03
N LYS A 63 -4.43 11.22 3.17
CA LYS A 63 -4.79 9.83 3.48
C LYS A 63 -3.93 9.28 4.62
N MET A 64 -2.64 9.61 4.59
CA MET A 64 -1.65 9.19 5.56
C MET A 64 -1.92 9.77 6.96
N GLU A 65 -2.45 10.99 7.03
CA GLU A 65 -2.66 11.73 8.29
C GLU A 65 -3.52 10.96 9.30
N ALA A 66 -4.56 10.27 8.84
CA ALA A 66 -5.46 9.47 9.68
C ALA A 66 -4.80 8.21 10.27
N HIS A 67 -3.66 7.77 9.74
CA HIS A 67 -2.98 6.53 10.12
C HIS A 67 -1.54 6.78 10.62
N ASN A 68 -1.17 8.04 10.85
CA ASN A 68 0.13 8.37 11.42
C ASN A 68 0.18 8.00 12.89
N VAL A 69 1.36 7.57 13.33
CA VAL A 69 1.59 7.10 14.71
C VAL A 69 2.70 7.90 15.36
N GLU A 70 2.69 7.99 16.70
CA GLU A 70 3.73 8.73 17.43
C GLU A 70 5.05 7.96 17.54
N LYS A 71 4.97 6.62 17.60
CA LYS A 71 6.13 5.76 17.85
C LYS A 71 6.30 4.71 16.76
N VAL A 72 7.55 4.37 16.48
CA VAL A 72 7.93 3.29 15.55
C VAL A 72 7.41 1.93 16.05
N SER A 73 7.41 1.68 17.36
CA SER A 73 6.89 0.44 17.96
C SER A 73 5.44 0.18 17.58
N ASP A 74 4.64 1.24 17.56
CA ASP A 74 3.20 1.16 17.33
C ASP A 74 2.94 0.97 15.83
N ALA A 75 3.78 1.58 14.98
CA ALA A 75 3.80 1.33 13.54
C ALA A 75 4.06 -0.16 13.24
N LEU A 76 5.11 -0.73 13.86
CA LEU A 76 5.49 -2.13 13.68
C LEU A 76 4.40 -3.07 14.17
N SER A 77 3.82 -2.79 15.33
CA SER A 77 2.74 -3.60 15.88
C SER A 77 1.50 -3.57 14.98
N SER A 78 1.18 -2.41 14.40
CA SER A 78 0.06 -2.28 13.45
C SER A 78 0.33 -2.99 12.12
N LEU A 79 1.59 -3.06 11.67
CA LEU A 79 1.99 -3.78 10.45
C LEU A 79 1.96 -5.30 10.61
N ILE A 80 2.34 -5.80 11.80
CA ILE A 80 2.40 -7.23 12.08
C ILE A 80 1.00 -7.80 12.38
N ASN A 81 0.16 -7.03 13.08
CA ASN A 81 -1.17 -7.45 13.50
C ASN A 81 -2.29 -7.00 12.55
N GLY A 82 -1.93 -6.34 11.44
CA GLY A 82 -2.85 -5.79 10.44
C GLY A 82 -3.42 -6.83 9.50
#